data_AF-A0A3C1AEC9-F1
#
_entry.id   AF-A0A3C1AEC9-F1
#
_cell.length_a   1.000
_cell.length_b   1.000
_cell.length_c   1.000
_cell.angle_alpha   90.00
_cell.angle_beta   90.00
_cell.angle_gamma   90.00
#
_symmetry.space_group_name_H-M   'P 1'
#
loop_
_entity.id
_entity.type
_entity.pdbx_description
1 polymer ?
#
loop_
_entity_poly.entity_id
_entity_poly.type
_entity_poly.pdbx_seq_one_letter_code
_entity_poly.pdbx_strand_id
1 'polypeptide(L)'
;MPSSLNMKFEFKLQNLFAMHTKHHDNILVISITMMIFLFSCQNIGFSQTSKDKKIPDTYCLNEEELQLFNMINQQRQQKGLPKLELSKSLSYVAYLHVRDLYINRPDSVKGCNMHSWSNKGQWTAFCFPKEQSKRRSVWDKPKEITTYPTSAYEIVYYSADKTGPDEIIELWKGVAPSAALLFNTGKYMKNNWRAVGVAIYKGYASLWLGEGKDPETKIRICSTDSVITSFTSKTKNQTSITREEPSGGSLGKYYLIFGSYLSFKQAREAQINLINDGFVNASILEKDGKFRTALNMYETMEAARAAKKKLPNKYQSAWILKD
;
A
#
# COMPACT_ATOMS: atom_id res chain seq x y z
N MET A 1 40.43 19.93 84.92
CA MET A 1 39.00 19.57 84.73
C MET A 1 38.49 20.33 83.51
N PRO A 2 38.21 19.69 82.37
CA PRO A 2 37.54 20.36 81.29
C PRO A 2 36.08 20.59 81.67
N SER A 3 35.57 21.80 81.43
CA SER A 3 34.22 22.22 81.82
C SER A 3 33.16 21.35 81.13
N SER A 4 32.16 20.91 81.90
CA SER A 4 31.07 20.03 81.46
C SER A 4 30.20 20.59 80.32
N LEU A 5 30.42 21.84 79.92
CA LEU A 5 29.74 22.52 78.83
C LEU A 5 30.35 22.17 77.46
N ASN A 6 31.68 22.05 77.36
CA ASN A 6 32.36 21.73 76.09
C ASN A 6 32.12 20.29 75.64
N MET A 7 32.04 19.35 76.59
CA MET A 7 31.81 17.94 76.27
C MET A 7 30.38 17.67 75.74
N LYS A 8 29.39 18.45 76.17
CA LYS A 8 27.99 18.33 75.67
C LYS A 8 27.82 18.95 74.28
N PHE A 9 28.62 19.95 73.93
CA PHE A 9 28.55 20.61 72.63
C PHE A 9 29.18 19.76 71.52
N GLU A 10 30.34 19.14 71.80
CA GLU A 10 30.96 18.21 70.85
C GLU A 10 30.12 16.95 70.61
N PHE A 11 29.49 16.39 71.64
CA PHE A 11 28.59 15.24 71.48
C PHE A 11 27.34 15.56 70.63
N LYS A 12 26.82 16.79 70.73
CA LYS A 12 25.71 17.24 69.87
C LYS A 12 26.17 17.46 68.43
N LEU A 13 27.35 18.05 68.22
CA LEU A 13 27.89 18.26 66.87
C LEU A 13 28.19 16.92 66.17
N GLN A 14 28.83 15.96 66.85
CA GLN A 14 29.13 14.64 66.29
C GLN A 14 27.85 13.87 65.92
N ASN A 15 26.80 13.96 66.73
CA ASN A 15 25.50 13.35 66.40
C ASN A 15 24.78 14.07 65.25
N LEU A 16 24.89 15.39 65.12
CA LEU A 16 24.34 16.14 63.99
C LEU A 16 25.07 15.81 62.68
N PHE A 17 26.40 15.68 62.70
CA PHE A 17 27.18 15.25 61.54
C PHE A 17 26.87 13.79 61.15
N ALA A 18 26.78 12.87 62.11
CA ALA A 18 26.44 11.47 61.85
C ALA A 18 24.99 11.28 61.34
N MET A 19 24.06 12.11 61.80
CA MET A 19 22.67 12.07 61.33
C MET A 19 22.53 12.70 59.93
N HIS A 20 23.32 13.73 59.62
CA HIS A 20 23.34 14.34 58.29
C HIS A 20 23.99 13.40 57.25
N THR A 21 25.12 12.76 57.55
CA THR A 21 25.77 11.80 56.62
C THR A 21 24.88 10.59 56.32
N LYS A 22 24.21 10.03 57.34
CA LYS A 22 23.27 8.91 57.17
C LYS A 22 22.03 9.28 56.34
N HIS A 23 21.62 10.55 56.37
CA HIS A 23 20.50 11.05 55.56
C HIS A 23 20.91 11.27 54.09
N HIS A 24 22.16 11.67 53.83
CA HIS A 24 22.73 11.79 52.48
C HIS A 24 22.98 10.42 51.84
N ASP A 25 23.49 9.45 52.59
CA ASP A 25 23.71 8.09 52.08
C ASP A 25 22.39 7.39 51.73
N ASN A 26 21.34 7.57 52.54
CA ASN A 26 20.02 7.04 52.23
C ASN A 26 19.37 7.73 51.02
N ILE A 27 19.53 9.05 50.85
CA ILE A 27 18.98 9.78 49.69
C ILE A 27 19.75 9.41 48.41
N LEU A 28 21.07 9.24 48.48
CA LEU A 28 21.90 8.83 47.35
C LEU A 28 21.59 7.38 46.92
N VAL A 29 21.44 6.46 47.88
CA VAL A 29 21.06 5.06 47.60
C VAL A 29 19.65 4.98 47.02
N ILE A 30 18.67 5.71 47.57
CA ILE A 30 17.30 5.75 47.05
C ILE A 30 17.27 6.32 45.62
N SER A 31 18.04 7.38 45.32
CA SER A 31 18.12 8.00 43.99
C SER A 31 18.82 7.09 42.95
N ILE A 32 19.85 6.35 43.34
CA ILE A 32 20.53 5.36 42.49
C ILE A 32 19.65 4.13 42.24
N THR A 33 18.92 3.63 43.24
CA THR A 33 17.95 2.54 43.01
C THR A 33 16.76 2.96 42.16
N MET A 34 16.30 4.22 42.24
CA MET A 34 15.24 4.74 41.37
C MET A 34 15.72 4.94 39.92
N MET A 35 16.97 5.33 39.71
CA MET A 35 17.58 5.42 38.37
C MET A 35 17.84 4.04 37.72
N ILE A 36 18.17 3.02 38.51
CA ILE A 36 18.37 1.65 38.00
C ILE A 36 17.02 1.00 37.64
N PHE A 37 15.94 1.30 38.37
CA PHE A 37 14.59 0.82 38.05
C PHE A 37 13.95 1.55 36.85
N LEU A 38 14.34 2.81 36.60
CA LEU A 38 13.88 3.60 35.44
C LEU A 38 14.65 3.31 34.13
N PHE A 39 15.79 2.59 34.21
CA PHE A 39 16.55 2.15 33.01
C PHE A 39 16.27 0.70 32.59
N SER A 40 15.42 -0.04 33.30
CA SER A 40 15.03 -1.42 32.94
C SER A 40 13.78 -1.53 32.05
N CYS A 41 13.19 -0.43 31.58
CA CYS A 41 12.02 -0.45 30.69
C CYS A 41 12.25 0.16 29.30
N GLN A 42 13.49 0.36 28.85
CA GLN A 42 13.78 0.85 27.48
C GLN A 42 14.12 -0.25 26.46
N ASN A 43 13.77 -1.50 26.74
CA ASN A 43 13.72 -2.54 25.72
C ASN A 43 12.31 -3.16 25.65
N ILE A 44 11.29 -2.33 25.45
CA ILE A 44 10.12 -2.80 24.71
C ILE A 44 10.56 -2.85 23.25
N GLY A 45 11.30 -3.90 22.90
CA GLY A 45 11.33 -4.36 21.52
C GLY A 45 9.89 -4.60 21.14
N PHE A 46 9.35 -3.75 20.27
CA PHE A 46 8.08 -4.00 19.60
C PHE A 46 8.30 -5.28 18.77
N SER A 47 8.10 -6.43 19.40
CA SER A 47 7.92 -7.68 18.70
C SER A 47 6.57 -7.54 18.02
N GLN A 48 6.57 -7.02 16.80
CA GLN A 48 5.43 -7.12 15.91
C GLN A 48 5.25 -8.61 15.61
N THR A 49 4.49 -9.28 16.48
CA THR A 49 3.97 -10.61 16.24
C THR A 49 3.27 -10.60 14.90
N SER A 50 3.50 -11.63 14.09
CA SER A 50 3.15 -11.80 12.67
C SER A 50 1.66 -11.73 12.29
N LYS A 51 0.80 -11.14 13.12
CA LYS A 51 -0.66 -11.06 12.95
C LYS A 51 -1.13 -9.99 11.94
N ASP A 52 -0.31 -9.00 11.59
CA ASP A 52 -0.79 -7.81 10.84
C ASP A 52 -0.35 -7.69 9.37
N LYS A 53 0.26 -8.73 8.78
CA LYS A 53 0.69 -8.70 7.35
C LYS A 53 -0.43 -9.01 6.35
N LYS A 54 -1.70 -8.98 6.78
CA LYS A 54 -2.86 -9.27 5.93
C LYS A 54 -3.12 -8.07 5.01
N ILE A 55 -3.09 -8.32 3.71
CA ILE A 55 -3.50 -7.32 2.70
C ILE A 55 -5.01 -7.07 2.86
N PRO A 56 -5.47 -5.80 2.98
CA PRO A 56 -6.88 -5.48 3.12
C PRO A 56 -7.73 -6.08 2.00
N ASP A 57 -8.90 -6.63 2.35
CA ASP A 57 -9.83 -7.20 1.35
C ASP A 57 -10.42 -6.13 0.41
N THR A 58 -10.28 -4.86 0.78
CA THR A 58 -10.62 -3.68 -0.02
C THR A 58 -9.56 -3.34 -1.07
N TYR A 59 -8.36 -3.93 -1.00
CA TYR A 59 -7.36 -3.73 -2.03
C TYR A 59 -7.75 -4.44 -3.33
N CYS A 60 -7.63 -3.71 -4.44
CA CYS A 60 -7.89 -4.19 -5.79
C CYS A 60 -6.87 -3.57 -6.75
N LEU A 61 -6.63 -4.27 -7.87
CA LEU A 61 -5.81 -3.79 -8.98
C LEU A 61 -6.71 -3.04 -9.96
N ASN A 62 -6.32 -1.84 -10.41
CA ASN A 62 -7.11 -1.11 -11.39
C ASN A 62 -6.82 -1.55 -12.84
N GLU A 63 -7.62 -1.09 -13.80
CA GLU A 63 -7.51 -1.49 -15.21
C GLU A 63 -6.20 -1.03 -15.87
N GLU A 64 -5.70 0.16 -15.56
CA GLU A 64 -4.42 0.66 -16.08
C GLU A 64 -3.23 -0.15 -15.55
N GLU A 65 -3.25 -0.50 -14.26
CA GLU A 65 -2.26 -1.37 -13.63
C GLU A 65 -2.28 -2.78 -14.25
N LEU A 66 -3.48 -3.31 -14.54
CA LEU A 66 -3.62 -4.58 -15.24
C LEU A 66 -3.10 -4.50 -16.69
N GLN A 67 -3.40 -3.42 -17.41
CA GLN A 67 -2.87 -3.18 -18.74
C GLN A 67 -1.35 -3.11 -18.72
N LEU A 68 -0.76 -2.33 -17.80
CA LEU A 68 0.69 -2.23 -17.65
C LEU A 68 1.33 -3.60 -17.37
N PHE A 69 0.74 -4.40 -16.48
CA PHE A 69 1.17 -5.79 -16.25
C PHE A 69 1.18 -6.63 -17.52
N ASN A 70 0.11 -6.57 -18.31
CA ASN A 70 0.01 -7.31 -19.57
C ASN A 70 1.07 -6.85 -20.58
N MET A 71 1.30 -5.54 -20.69
CA MET A 71 2.31 -4.96 -21.57
C MET A 71 3.73 -5.37 -21.17
N ILE A 72 4.06 -5.38 -19.87
CA ILE A 72 5.34 -5.88 -19.37
C ILE A 72 5.57 -7.32 -19.85
N ASN A 73 4.57 -8.18 -19.66
CA ASN A 73 4.67 -9.58 -20.08
C ASN A 73 4.78 -9.73 -21.60
N GLN A 74 4.04 -8.93 -22.38
CA GLN A 74 4.18 -8.90 -23.83
C GLN A 74 5.61 -8.53 -24.24
N GLN A 75 6.19 -7.48 -23.65
CA GLN A 75 7.56 -7.04 -23.96
C GLN A 75 8.61 -8.11 -23.56
N ARG A 76 8.42 -8.77 -22.42
CA ARG A 76 9.28 -9.88 -21.99
C ARG A 76 9.22 -11.06 -22.97
N GLN A 77 8.02 -11.44 -23.38
CA GLN A 77 7.84 -12.53 -24.36
C GLN A 77 8.45 -12.20 -25.72
N GLN A 78 8.32 -10.96 -26.20
CA GLN A 78 8.97 -10.52 -27.45
C GLN A 78 10.50 -10.64 -27.40
N LYS A 79 11.09 -10.63 -26.20
CA LYS A 79 12.53 -10.84 -25.97
C LYS A 79 12.89 -12.28 -25.59
N GLY A 80 11.95 -13.22 -25.70
CA GLY A 80 12.16 -14.63 -25.34
C GLY A 80 12.28 -14.89 -23.83
N LEU A 81 11.86 -13.94 -22.98
CA LEU A 81 11.89 -14.10 -21.53
C LEU A 81 10.59 -14.73 -21.00
N PRO A 82 10.66 -15.48 -19.89
CA PRO A 82 9.47 -16.02 -19.23
C PRO A 82 8.49 -14.93 -18.80
N LYS A 83 7.20 -15.25 -18.92
CA LYS A 83 6.11 -14.47 -18.31
C LYS A 83 6.26 -14.44 -16.79
N LEU A 84 5.88 -13.30 -16.23
CA LEU A 84 5.78 -13.05 -14.80
C LEU A 84 4.35 -13.31 -14.34
N GLU A 85 4.21 -13.89 -13.16
CA GLU A 85 2.96 -14.02 -12.43
C GLU A 85 2.63 -12.68 -11.75
N LEU A 86 1.38 -12.23 -11.87
CA LEU A 86 0.92 -11.05 -11.14
C LEU A 86 0.86 -11.38 -9.63
N SER A 87 1.46 -10.54 -8.80
CA SER A 87 1.56 -10.72 -7.35
C SER A 87 0.71 -9.70 -6.61
N LYS A 88 -0.23 -10.16 -5.78
CA LYS A 88 -1.06 -9.31 -4.92
C LYS A 88 -0.19 -8.55 -3.93
N SER A 89 0.76 -9.25 -3.33
CA SER A 89 1.68 -8.73 -2.33
C SER A 89 2.57 -7.63 -2.90
N LEU A 90 3.22 -7.89 -4.03
CA LEU A 90 4.08 -6.88 -4.67
C LEU A 90 3.26 -5.70 -5.20
N SER A 91 2.06 -5.92 -5.76
CA SER A 91 1.20 -4.82 -6.21
C SER A 91 0.69 -3.99 -5.03
N TYR A 92 0.42 -4.60 -3.88
CA TYR A 92 0.03 -3.88 -2.67
C TYR A 92 1.19 -3.03 -2.10
N VAL A 93 2.41 -3.56 -2.11
CA VAL A 93 3.62 -2.79 -1.76
C VAL A 93 3.78 -1.59 -2.69
N ALA A 94 3.67 -1.81 -4.01
CA ALA A 94 3.72 -0.73 -5.00
C ALA A 94 2.62 0.32 -4.74
N TYR A 95 1.38 -0.13 -4.47
CA TYR A 95 0.21 0.69 -4.19
C TYR A 95 0.42 1.62 -2.99
N LEU A 96 1.01 1.10 -1.91
CA LEU A 96 1.32 1.87 -0.72
C LEU A 96 2.44 2.88 -1.02
N HIS A 97 3.48 2.44 -1.73
CA HIS A 97 4.64 3.28 -1.99
C HIS A 97 4.32 4.50 -2.85
N VAL A 98 3.62 4.33 -3.98
CA VAL A 98 3.26 5.45 -4.86
C VAL A 98 2.37 6.49 -4.17
N ARG A 99 1.53 6.04 -3.22
CA ARG A 99 0.71 6.94 -2.38
C ARG A 99 1.55 7.64 -1.34
N ASP A 100 2.48 6.94 -0.71
CA ASP A 100 3.41 7.54 0.25
C ASP A 100 4.28 8.62 -0.41
N LEU A 101 4.81 8.33 -1.60
CA LEU A 101 5.57 9.27 -2.42
C LEU A 101 4.75 10.52 -2.74
N TYR A 102 3.50 10.36 -3.16
CA TYR A 102 2.63 11.50 -3.48
C TYR A 102 2.22 12.32 -2.25
N ILE A 103 1.78 11.64 -1.18
CA ILE A 103 1.14 12.29 -0.01
C ILE A 103 2.19 12.83 0.96
N ASN A 104 3.22 12.04 1.26
CA ASN A 104 4.17 12.31 2.35
C ASN A 104 5.54 12.76 1.85
N ARG A 105 5.79 12.68 0.54
CA ARG A 105 6.98 13.19 -0.14
C ARG A 105 8.32 12.82 0.53
N PRO A 106 8.55 11.56 0.95
CA PRO A 106 9.83 11.15 1.53
C PRO A 106 11.01 11.34 0.55
N ASP A 107 10.74 11.38 -0.75
CA ASP A 107 11.67 11.67 -1.83
C ASP A 107 12.13 13.13 -1.88
N SER A 108 11.42 14.06 -1.24
CA SER A 108 11.79 15.47 -1.17
C SER A 108 12.73 15.81 0.00
N VAL A 109 12.95 14.86 0.91
CA VAL A 109 13.86 15.04 2.05
C VAL A 109 15.31 15.04 1.54
N LYS A 110 16.13 15.98 2.03
CA LYS A 110 17.52 16.12 1.59
C LYS A 110 18.31 14.82 1.75
N GLY A 111 18.84 14.31 0.64
CA GLY A 111 19.63 13.08 0.59
C GLY A 111 18.80 11.80 0.43
N CYS A 112 17.48 11.94 0.30
CA CYS A 112 16.55 10.87 -0.03
C CYS A 112 16.11 10.98 -1.49
N ASN A 113 15.60 9.89 -2.07
CA ASN A 113 15.02 9.86 -3.42
C ASN A 113 13.74 9.00 -3.44
N MET A 114 13.21 8.71 -4.63
CA MET A 114 11.95 7.98 -4.82
C MET A 114 11.91 6.53 -4.29
N HIS A 115 13.04 5.94 -3.88
CA HIS A 115 13.04 4.65 -3.19
C HIS A 115 12.85 4.78 -1.66
N SER A 116 12.53 5.98 -1.19
CA SER A 116 12.39 6.29 0.24
C SER A 116 10.96 6.12 0.70
N TRP A 117 10.79 5.65 1.94
CA TRP A 117 9.52 5.43 2.60
C TRP A 117 9.41 6.35 3.82
N SER A 118 8.29 7.06 3.96
CA SER A 118 8.01 7.92 5.09
C SER A 118 7.69 7.12 6.37
N ASN A 119 7.54 7.81 7.50
CA ASN A 119 7.08 7.22 8.76
C ASN A 119 5.56 7.26 8.94
N LYS A 120 4.78 7.43 7.86
CA LYS A 120 3.32 7.63 7.90
C LYS A 120 2.50 6.38 7.58
N GLY A 121 3.14 5.22 7.52
CA GLY A 121 2.48 3.94 7.29
C GLY A 121 2.87 2.86 8.29
N GLN A 122 2.29 1.67 8.11
CA GLN A 122 2.58 0.47 8.91
C GLN A 122 3.84 -0.24 8.37
N TRP A 123 4.92 0.53 8.25
CA TRP A 123 6.24 0.09 7.81
C TRP A 123 7.31 0.97 8.47
N THR A 124 8.54 0.48 8.46
CA THR A 124 9.71 1.19 8.95
C THR A 124 10.11 2.27 7.95
N ALA A 125 10.19 3.53 8.38
CA ALA A 125 10.66 4.61 7.50
C ALA A 125 12.08 4.31 6.98
N PHE A 126 12.38 4.78 5.77
CA PHE A 126 13.64 4.48 5.11
C PHE A 126 14.02 5.58 4.11
N CYS A 127 15.17 6.23 4.31
CA CYS A 127 15.70 7.21 3.35
C CYS A 127 16.74 6.56 2.44
N PHE A 128 16.43 6.40 1.15
CA PHE A 128 17.37 5.86 0.16
C PHE A 128 18.07 6.98 -0.61
N PRO A 129 19.39 6.91 -0.88
CA PRO A 129 20.31 5.84 -0.49
C PRO A 129 20.95 6.05 0.90
N LYS A 130 20.69 7.18 1.57
CA LYS A 130 21.38 7.60 2.80
C LYS A 130 21.40 6.52 3.91
N GLU A 131 20.34 5.74 4.04
CA GLU A 131 20.16 4.71 5.07
C GLU A 131 20.35 3.28 4.55
N GLN A 132 20.65 3.12 3.26
CA GLN A 132 20.92 1.82 2.66
C GLN A 132 22.21 1.24 3.25
N SER A 133 22.12 0.03 3.80
CA SER A 133 23.25 -0.71 4.35
C SER A 133 23.05 -2.21 4.15
N LYS A 134 24.07 -3.02 4.44
CA LYS A 134 23.92 -4.49 4.40
C LYS A 134 22.83 -5.03 5.34
N ARG A 135 22.41 -4.25 6.36
CA ARG A 135 21.40 -4.64 7.36
C ARG A 135 20.01 -4.01 7.12
N ARG A 136 19.91 -2.97 6.28
CA ARG A 136 18.65 -2.28 5.95
C ARG A 136 18.59 -2.08 4.45
N SER A 137 17.63 -2.76 3.81
CA SER A 137 17.46 -2.71 2.35
C SER A 137 16.02 -2.39 2.00
N VAL A 138 15.83 -1.48 1.04
CA VAL A 138 14.52 -1.25 0.41
C VAL A 138 13.94 -2.54 -0.17
N TRP A 139 14.78 -3.50 -0.56
CA TRP A 139 14.35 -4.78 -1.14
C TRP A 139 13.62 -5.71 -0.15
N ASP A 140 13.68 -5.44 1.15
CA ASP A 140 12.97 -6.23 2.17
C ASP A 140 11.56 -5.71 2.49
N LYS A 141 11.14 -4.59 1.86
CA LYS A 141 9.80 -4.01 2.02
C LYS A 141 8.65 -5.01 1.81
N PRO A 142 8.69 -5.90 0.80
CA PRO A 142 7.65 -6.93 0.67
C PRO A 142 7.54 -7.84 1.88
N LYS A 143 8.66 -8.29 2.46
CA LYS A 143 8.65 -9.15 3.65
C LYS A 143 8.14 -8.43 4.88
N GLU A 144 8.38 -7.12 4.95
CA GLU A 144 7.90 -6.28 6.05
C GLU A 144 6.38 -6.11 5.99
N ILE A 145 5.86 -5.72 4.82
CA ILE A 145 4.47 -5.26 4.64
C ILE A 145 3.50 -6.42 4.38
N THR A 146 3.99 -7.52 3.78
CA THR A 146 3.14 -8.62 3.28
C THR A 146 3.72 -9.98 3.63
N THR A 147 3.01 -11.05 3.27
CA THR A 147 3.49 -12.43 3.39
C THR A 147 4.42 -12.86 2.24
N TYR A 148 4.83 -11.95 1.36
CA TYR A 148 5.76 -12.28 0.26
C TYR A 148 7.11 -12.77 0.82
N PRO A 149 7.60 -13.95 0.42
CA PRO A 149 8.65 -14.65 1.18
C PRO A 149 10.08 -14.16 0.89
N THR A 150 10.31 -13.52 -0.26
CA THR A 150 11.66 -13.13 -0.71
C THR A 150 11.82 -11.63 -0.80
N SER A 151 13.06 -11.16 -0.92
CA SER A 151 13.30 -9.76 -1.28
C SER A 151 12.83 -9.53 -2.72
N ALA A 152 12.51 -8.29 -3.05
CA ALA A 152 12.12 -7.89 -4.41
C ALA A 152 12.78 -6.56 -4.79
N TYR A 153 12.88 -6.30 -6.08
CA TYR A 153 13.57 -5.15 -6.65
C TYR A 153 12.58 -4.17 -7.25
N GLU A 154 12.84 -2.89 -7.05
CA GLU A 154 11.92 -1.83 -7.46
C GLU A 154 12.43 -1.05 -8.68
N ILE A 155 11.50 -0.71 -9.56
CA ILE A 155 11.57 0.39 -10.50
C ILE A 155 10.53 1.42 -10.06
N VAL A 156 10.91 2.67 -9.86
CA VAL A 156 9.97 3.75 -9.52
C VAL A 156 10.26 4.99 -10.35
N TYR A 157 9.20 5.62 -10.85
CA TYR A 157 9.26 6.83 -11.66
C TYR A 157 8.17 7.81 -11.28
N TYR A 158 8.44 9.07 -11.63
CA TYR A 158 7.48 10.14 -11.59
C TYR A 158 7.45 10.87 -12.93
N SER A 159 6.24 11.19 -13.41
CA SER A 159 6.01 12.13 -14.49
C SER A 159 4.77 12.97 -14.19
N ALA A 160 4.82 14.26 -14.52
CA ALA A 160 3.65 15.14 -14.41
C ALA A 160 2.63 14.90 -15.54
N ASP A 161 3.11 14.51 -16.74
CA ASP A 161 2.31 14.52 -17.97
C ASP A 161 2.14 13.12 -18.59
N LYS A 162 3.05 12.18 -18.29
CA LYS A 162 3.11 10.84 -18.91
C LYS A 162 2.87 9.76 -17.87
N THR A 163 1.61 9.41 -17.66
CA THR A 163 1.20 8.61 -16.50
C THR A 163 0.41 7.35 -16.86
N GLY A 164 0.11 7.14 -18.14
CA GLY A 164 -0.59 5.97 -18.62
C GLY A 164 0.32 4.75 -18.84
N PRO A 165 -0.27 3.54 -18.99
CA PRO A 165 0.48 2.30 -19.19
C PRO A 165 1.44 2.34 -20.38
N ASP A 166 1.00 2.93 -21.50
CA ASP A 166 1.79 3.03 -22.74
C ASP A 166 3.03 3.90 -22.56
N GLU A 167 2.90 5.05 -21.92
CA GLU A 167 4.04 5.92 -21.67
C GLU A 167 5.00 5.33 -20.62
N ILE A 168 4.46 4.67 -19.59
CA ILE A 168 5.27 4.07 -18.52
C ILE A 168 6.15 2.94 -19.08
N ILE A 169 5.60 2.05 -19.91
CA ILE A 169 6.40 0.93 -20.44
C ILE A 169 7.50 1.43 -21.38
N GLU A 170 7.23 2.45 -22.21
CA GLU A 170 8.26 3.04 -23.07
C GLU A 170 9.34 3.76 -22.25
N LEU A 171 8.95 4.46 -21.18
CA LEU A 171 9.91 5.07 -20.24
C LEU A 171 10.83 4.02 -19.61
N TRP A 172 10.27 2.91 -19.10
CA TRP A 172 11.06 1.86 -18.47
C TRP A 172 11.98 1.12 -19.45
N LYS A 173 11.53 0.93 -20.69
CA LYS A 173 12.37 0.38 -21.77
C LYS A 173 13.50 1.32 -22.17
N GLY A 174 13.25 2.63 -22.15
CA GLY A 174 14.20 3.66 -22.59
C GLY A 174 15.29 3.96 -21.56
N VAL A 175 15.07 3.70 -20.27
CA VAL A 175 16.05 3.99 -19.21
C VAL A 175 16.83 2.74 -18.83
N ALA A 176 18.14 2.74 -19.11
CA ALA A 176 18.99 1.55 -19.04
C ALA A 176 18.94 0.77 -17.70
N PRO A 177 19.00 1.40 -16.50
CA PRO A 177 18.86 0.67 -15.25
C PRO A 177 17.52 -0.07 -15.10
N SER A 178 16.44 0.54 -15.58
CA SER A 178 15.07 0.00 -15.52
C SER A 178 14.87 -1.10 -16.53
N ALA A 179 15.32 -0.89 -17.77
CA ALA A 179 15.32 -1.91 -18.81
C ALA A 179 16.16 -3.13 -18.40
N ALA A 180 17.30 -2.92 -17.73
CA ALA A 180 18.14 -4.01 -17.25
C ALA A 180 17.44 -4.87 -16.20
N LEU A 181 16.72 -4.25 -15.27
CA LEU A 181 15.93 -4.98 -14.28
C LEU A 181 14.74 -5.70 -14.93
N LEU A 182 14.01 -5.00 -15.82
CA LEU A 182 12.81 -5.53 -16.49
C LEU A 182 13.09 -6.69 -17.45
N PHE A 183 14.27 -6.71 -18.08
CA PHE A 183 14.63 -7.68 -19.12
C PHE A 183 15.83 -8.57 -18.75
N ASN A 184 16.17 -8.66 -17.47
CA ASN A 184 17.24 -9.55 -16.98
C ASN A 184 18.57 -9.33 -17.72
N THR A 185 19.03 -8.08 -17.84
CA THR A 185 20.32 -7.76 -18.47
C THR A 185 21.31 -7.20 -17.45
N GLY A 186 22.59 -7.13 -17.85
CA GLY A 186 23.66 -6.64 -16.99
C GLY A 186 23.77 -7.44 -15.69
N LYS A 187 23.74 -6.74 -14.54
CA LYS A 187 23.84 -7.39 -13.23
C LYS A 187 22.65 -8.30 -12.86
N TYR A 188 21.55 -8.23 -13.62
CA TYR A 188 20.34 -9.02 -13.37
C TYR A 188 20.19 -10.26 -14.26
N MET A 189 21.21 -10.61 -15.08
CA MET A 189 21.15 -11.77 -15.99
C MET A 189 20.93 -13.11 -15.28
N LYS A 190 21.39 -13.24 -14.03
CA LYS A 190 21.25 -14.47 -13.24
C LYS A 190 19.95 -14.53 -12.45
N ASN A 191 19.18 -13.45 -12.43
CA ASN A 191 17.93 -13.42 -11.70
C ASN A 191 16.86 -14.24 -12.42
N ASN A 192 16.01 -14.91 -11.65
CA ASN A 192 14.88 -15.65 -12.15
C ASN A 192 13.59 -14.98 -11.67
N TRP A 193 13.22 -13.87 -12.29
CA TRP A 193 12.00 -13.15 -11.96
C TRP A 193 10.77 -14.04 -12.21
N ARG A 194 9.92 -14.16 -11.20
CA ARG A 194 8.70 -14.98 -11.24
C ARG A 194 7.47 -14.16 -11.02
N ALA A 195 7.56 -13.18 -10.12
CA ALA A 195 6.45 -12.39 -9.67
C ALA A 195 6.67 -10.92 -10.01
N VAL A 196 5.59 -10.22 -10.34
CA VAL A 196 5.59 -8.79 -10.55
C VAL A 196 4.39 -8.14 -9.87
N GLY A 197 4.62 -6.99 -9.28
CA GLY A 197 3.57 -6.09 -8.82
C GLY A 197 3.74 -4.71 -9.44
N VAL A 198 2.63 -4.03 -9.70
CA VAL A 198 2.63 -2.67 -10.27
C VAL A 198 1.60 -1.79 -9.58
N ALA A 199 1.87 -0.50 -9.54
CA ALA A 199 0.90 0.51 -9.15
C ALA A 199 1.12 1.82 -9.88
N ILE A 200 0.03 2.54 -10.15
CA ILE A 200 0.03 3.87 -10.78
C ILE A 200 -0.80 4.80 -9.89
N TYR A 201 -0.25 5.96 -9.53
CA TYR A 201 -0.97 6.95 -8.75
C TYR A 201 -0.40 8.36 -8.92
N LYS A 202 -1.22 9.28 -9.44
CA LYS A 202 -0.95 10.73 -9.48
C LYS A 202 0.46 11.09 -9.97
N GLY A 203 0.84 10.52 -11.11
CA GLY A 203 2.15 10.75 -11.73
C GLY A 203 3.25 9.77 -11.32
N TYR A 204 3.07 9.06 -10.20
CA TYR A 204 3.99 8.01 -9.79
C TYR A 204 3.61 6.66 -10.39
N ALA A 205 4.62 5.90 -10.81
CA ALA A 205 4.49 4.50 -11.19
C ALA A 205 5.58 3.70 -10.49
N SER A 206 5.21 2.57 -9.88
CA SER A 206 6.14 1.64 -9.23
C SER A 206 5.92 0.23 -9.77
N LEU A 207 7.01 -0.48 -10.01
CA LEU A 207 7.04 -1.90 -10.35
C LEU A 207 8.00 -2.61 -9.41
N TRP A 208 7.56 -3.76 -8.91
CA TRP A 208 8.35 -4.64 -8.06
C TRP A 208 8.52 -6.01 -8.72
N LEU A 209 9.75 -6.51 -8.78
CA LEU A 209 10.12 -7.82 -9.33
C LEU A 209 10.70 -8.73 -8.26
N GLY A 210 10.16 -9.93 -8.14
CA GLY A 210 10.65 -10.90 -7.16
C GLY A 210 10.84 -12.31 -7.74
N GLU A 211 11.74 -13.06 -7.12
CA GLU A 211 12.07 -14.45 -7.47
C GLU A 211 11.24 -15.48 -6.68
N GLY A 212 10.49 -15.03 -5.67
CA GLY A 212 9.55 -15.84 -4.90
C GLY A 212 8.20 -15.98 -5.59
N LYS A 213 7.46 -17.05 -5.25
CA LYS A 213 6.03 -17.12 -5.53
C LYS A 213 5.26 -16.31 -4.49
N ASP A 214 4.19 -15.65 -4.91
CA ASP A 214 3.29 -14.99 -3.98
C ASP A 214 2.30 -15.99 -3.36
N PRO A 215 2.24 -16.12 -2.01
CA PRO A 215 1.21 -16.92 -1.35
C PRO A 215 -0.21 -16.36 -1.55
N GLU A 216 -0.34 -15.07 -1.86
CA GLU A 216 -1.62 -14.41 -2.09
C GLU A 216 -2.02 -14.51 -3.58
N THR A 217 -2.89 -15.47 -3.88
CA THR A 217 -3.12 -15.91 -5.27
C THR A 217 -4.30 -15.25 -5.95
N LYS A 218 -5.12 -14.49 -5.20
CA LYS A 218 -6.39 -13.91 -5.66
C LYS A 218 -6.34 -12.39 -5.58
N ILE A 219 -6.46 -11.74 -6.72
CA ILE A 219 -6.44 -10.28 -6.85
C ILE A 219 -7.77 -9.84 -7.45
N ARG A 220 -8.50 -8.96 -6.74
CA ARG A 220 -9.72 -8.34 -7.27
C ARG A 220 -9.37 -7.24 -8.26
N ILE A 221 -10.15 -7.10 -9.31
CA ILE A 221 -10.06 -5.94 -10.20
C ILE A 221 -11.02 -4.86 -9.71
N CYS A 222 -10.51 -3.65 -9.54
CA CYS A 222 -11.30 -2.53 -9.05
C CYS A 222 -12.54 -2.30 -9.91
N SER A 223 -13.63 -1.89 -9.28
CA SER A 223 -14.91 -1.62 -9.96
C SER A 223 -15.54 -2.82 -10.69
N THR A 224 -15.09 -4.05 -10.40
CA THR A 224 -15.66 -5.28 -10.95
C THR A 224 -15.71 -6.39 -9.90
N ASP A 225 -16.52 -7.42 -10.14
CA ASP A 225 -16.50 -8.67 -9.37
C ASP A 225 -15.41 -9.65 -9.87
N SER A 226 -14.57 -9.22 -10.82
CA SER A 226 -13.54 -10.08 -11.41
C SER A 226 -12.40 -10.32 -10.44
N VAL A 227 -11.99 -11.58 -10.33
CA VAL A 227 -10.81 -12.00 -9.57
C VAL A 227 -9.82 -12.66 -10.51
N ILE A 228 -8.61 -12.12 -10.59
CA ILE A 228 -7.48 -12.77 -11.26
C ILE A 228 -6.85 -13.75 -10.29
N THR A 229 -6.66 -14.99 -10.76
CA THR A 229 -5.86 -15.98 -10.06
C THR A 229 -4.47 -16.02 -10.69
N SER A 230 -3.43 -15.77 -9.90
CA SER A 230 -2.04 -15.56 -10.37
C SER A 230 -1.44 -16.75 -11.15
N PHE A 231 -2.02 -17.94 -11.04
CA PHE A 231 -1.56 -19.17 -11.70
C PHE A 231 -2.16 -19.47 -13.08
N THR A 232 -3.18 -18.72 -13.52
CA THR A 232 -3.91 -19.04 -14.76
C THR A 232 -3.90 -17.87 -15.75
N SER A 233 -2.72 -17.54 -16.27
CA SER A 233 -2.61 -17.01 -17.63
C SER A 233 -2.45 -18.19 -18.61
N LYS A 234 -3.48 -19.03 -18.75
CA LYS A 234 -3.71 -19.71 -20.03
C LYS A 234 -4.62 -18.80 -20.84
N THR A 235 -4.12 -18.39 -22.00
CA THR A 235 -4.87 -17.76 -23.08
C THR A 235 -6.22 -18.48 -23.23
N LYS A 236 -7.34 -17.77 -23.10
CA LYS A 236 -8.65 -18.28 -23.53
C LYS A 236 -8.60 -18.39 -25.06
N ASN A 237 -8.14 -19.53 -25.57
CA ASN A 237 -8.59 -20.02 -26.86
C ASN A 237 -9.92 -20.74 -26.64
N GLN A 238 -10.85 -20.47 -27.55
CA GLN A 238 -12.21 -21.00 -27.65
C GLN A 238 -12.37 -22.42 -27.08
N THR A 239 -13.41 -22.60 -26.27
CA THR A 239 -14.19 -23.84 -26.30
C THR A 239 -15.64 -23.53 -26.02
N SER A 240 -16.45 -23.82 -27.02
CA SER A 240 -17.91 -23.88 -27.03
C SER A 240 -18.46 -24.73 -25.89
N ILE A 241 -19.37 -24.18 -25.08
CA ILE A 241 -20.41 -24.96 -24.41
C ILE A 241 -21.74 -24.20 -24.53
N THR A 242 -22.74 -25.00 -24.85
CA THR A 242 -24.10 -24.75 -25.31
C THR A 242 -24.91 -23.79 -24.45
N ARG A 243 -25.71 -22.96 -25.14
CA ARG A 243 -26.71 -22.04 -24.60
C ARG A 243 -27.82 -22.78 -23.85
N GLU A 244 -28.26 -22.17 -22.76
CA GLU A 244 -29.70 -21.92 -22.57
C GLU A 244 -29.90 -20.41 -22.35
N GLU A 245 -30.62 -19.79 -23.27
CA GLU A 245 -31.18 -18.44 -23.14
C GLU A 245 -32.47 -18.52 -22.32
N PRO A 246 -32.80 -17.43 -21.60
CA PRO A 246 -33.94 -16.66 -22.11
C PRO A 246 -33.73 -15.15 -22.11
N SER A 247 -33.99 -14.56 -23.28
CA SER A 247 -34.67 -13.29 -23.54
C SER A 247 -33.84 -12.00 -23.45
N GLY A 248 -33.24 -11.63 -24.59
CA GLY A 248 -33.71 -10.44 -25.31
C GLY A 248 -33.33 -9.07 -24.77
N GLY A 249 -32.13 -8.92 -24.21
CA GLY A 249 -31.53 -7.61 -23.89
C GLY A 249 -30.18 -7.43 -24.58
N SER A 250 -29.96 -6.30 -25.25
CA SER A 250 -28.63 -5.93 -25.74
C SER A 250 -27.64 -5.87 -24.58
N LEU A 251 -26.63 -6.73 -24.56
CA LEU A 251 -25.53 -6.67 -23.59
C LEU A 251 -24.81 -5.32 -23.70
N GLY A 252 -24.58 -4.64 -22.57
CA GLY A 252 -23.91 -3.34 -22.49
C GLY A 252 -23.70 -2.89 -21.03
N LYS A 253 -22.89 -1.86 -20.80
CA LYS A 253 -22.69 -1.31 -19.43
C LYS A 253 -23.75 -0.24 -19.15
N TYR A 254 -24.59 -0.48 -18.14
CA TYR A 254 -25.64 0.44 -17.70
C TYR A 254 -25.43 0.84 -16.24
N TYR A 255 -25.13 2.11 -15.99
CA TYR A 255 -24.88 2.64 -14.66
C TYR A 255 -26.12 3.31 -14.10
N LEU A 256 -26.52 2.96 -12.88
CA LEU A 256 -27.62 3.62 -12.17
C LEU A 256 -27.06 4.83 -11.40
N ILE A 257 -27.00 5.98 -12.04
CA ILE A 257 -26.38 7.21 -11.53
C ILE A 257 -27.29 7.91 -10.53
N PHE A 258 -26.72 8.37 -9.41
CA PHE A 258 -27.43 9.21 -8.44
C PHE A 258 -26.83 10.63 -8.31
N GLY A 259 -25.55 10.80 -8.64
CA GLY A 259 -24.86 12.07 -8.48
C GLY A 259 -23.98 12.41 -9.67
N SER A 260 -23.78 13.71 -9.90
CA SER A 260 -22.91 14.25 -10.95
C SER A 260 -22.19 15.49 -10.41
N TYR A 261 -20.87 15.50 -10.50
CA TYR A 261 -19.99 16.42 -9.77
C TYR A 261 -18.92 16.98 -10.71
N LEU A 262 -18.48 18.21 -10.42
CA LEU A 262 -17.43 18.89 -11.17
C LEU A 262 -16.03 18.42 -10.78
N SER A 263 -15.88 17.78 -9.62
CA SER A 263 -14.60 17.30 -9.12
C SER A 263 -14.69 15.88 -8.58
N PHE A 264 -13.60 15.14 -8.74
CA PHE A 264 -13.48 13.80 -8.19
C PHE A 264 -13.63 13.78 -6.66
N LYS A 265 -13.15 14.84 -5.96
CA LYS A 265 -13.27 14.95 -4.50
C LYS A 265 -14.74 14.91 -4.06
N GLN A 266 -15.59 15.72 -4.70
CA GLN A 266 -17.04 15.75 -4.41
C GLN A 266 -17.70 14.41 -4.75
N ALA A 267 -17.34 13.81 -5.89
CA ALA A 267 -17.84 12.49 -6.26
C ALA A 267 -17.42 11.40 -5.27
N ARG A 268 -16.21 11.49 -4.71
CA ARG A 268 -15.70 10.53 -3.71
C ARG A 268 -16.41 10.65 -2.38
N GLU A 269 -16.64 11.86 -1.89
CA GLU A 269 -17.44 12.09 -0.68
C GLU A 269 -18.86 11.54 -0.85
N ALA A 270 -19.48 11.80 -2.00
CA ALA A 270 -20.80 11.26 -2.32
C ALA A 270 -20.82 9.73 -2.44
N GLN A 271 -19.81 9.13 -3.07
CA GLN A 271 -19.67 7.67 -3.17
C GLN A 271 -19.56 7.02 -1.78
N ILE A 272 -18.80 7.62 -0.86
CA ILE A 272 -18.68 7.13 0.51
C ILE A 272 -20.04 7.15 1.21
N ASN A 273 -20.82 8.21 1.04
CA ASN A 273 -22.17 8.29 1.59
C ASN A 273 -23.08 7.19 1.03
N LEU A 274 -23.02 6.93 -0.29
CA LEU A 274 -23.76 5.84 -0.91
C LEU A 274 -23.39 4.46 -0.35
N ILE A 275 -22.10 4.22 -0.13
CA ILE A 275 -21.62 2.96 0.48
C ILE A 275 -22.16 2.82 1.91
N ASN A 276 -22.09 3.89 2.70
CA ASN A 276 -22.62 3.92 4.08
C ASN A 276 -24.14 3.72 4.12
N ASP A 277 -24.84 4.16 3.08
CA ASP A 277 -26.28 3.96 2.90
C ASP A 277 -26.65 2.54 2.37
N GLY A 278 -25.66 1.66 2.18
CA GLY A 278 -25.86 0.26 1.80
C GLY A 278 -25.62 -0.07 0.31
N PHE A 279 -25.26 0.91 -0.52
CA PHE A 279 -24.87 0.68 -1.91
C PHE A 279 -23.38 0.30 -1.98
N VAL A 280 -23.06 -0.91 -1.53
CA VAL A 280 -21.67 -1.40 -1.44
C VAL A 280 -20.92 -1.42 -2.78
N ASN A 281 -21.65 -1.47 -3.90
CA ASN A 281 -21.11 -1.44 -5.25
C ASN A 281 -21.10 -0.03 -5.87
N ALA A 282 -21.31 1.02 -5.06
CA ALA A 282 -21.31 2.38 -5.59
C ALA A 282 -19.94 2.74 -6.18
N SER A 283 -19.93 3.26 -7.41
CA SER A 283 -18.72 3.53 -8.20
C SER A 283 -18.71 4.97 -8.73
N ILE A 284 -17.53 5.46 -9.13
CA ILE A 284 -17.38 6.75 -9.81
C ILE A 284 -16.95 6.47 -11.24
N LEU A 285 -17.54 7.20 -12.18
CA LEU A 285 -17.16 7.20 -13.58
C LEU A 285 -17.02 8.64 -14.07
N GLU A 286 -16.15 8.85 -15.04
CA GLU A 286 -15.97 10.14 -15.69
C GLU A 286 -16.67 10.11 -17.06
N LYS A 287 -17.62 11.03 -17.29
CA LYS A 287 -18.31 11.16 -18.59
C LYS A 287 -18.76 12.60 -18.80
N ASP A 288 -18.45 13.13 -19.98
CA ASP A 288 -18.74 14.50 -20.39
C ASP A 288 -18.09 15.56 -19.46
N GLY A 289 -16.84 15.32 -19.05
CA GLY A 289 -16.09 16.23 -18.15
C GLY A 289 -16.66 16.33 -16.73
N LYS A 290 -17.49 15.37 -16.32
CA LYS A 290 -18.09 15.29 -14.98
C LYS A 290 -17.81 13.93 -14.35
N PHE A 291 -17.67 13.93 -13.02
CA PHE A 291 -17.57 12.72 -12.21
C PHE A 291 -18.95 12.32 -11.72
N ARG A 292 -19.44 11.14 -12.10
CA ARG A 292 -20.77 10.65 -11.74
C ARG A 292 -20.67 9.50 -10.76
N THR A 293 -21.50 9.49 -9.73
CA THR A 293 -21.60 8.37 -8.79
C THR A 293 -22.73 7.45 -9.19
N ALA A 294 -22.40 6.21 -9.50
CA ALA A 294 -23.36 5.14 -9.75
C ALA A 294 -23.66 4.40 -8.44
N LEU A 295 -24.93 4.04 -8.21
CA LEU A 295 -25.37 3.14 -7.14
C LEU A 295 -24.93 1.69 -7.42
N ASN A 296 -24.96 1.30 -8.70
CA ASN A 296 -24.51 -0.01 -9.20
C ASN A 296 -24.37 0.01 -10.74
N MET A 297 -23.78 -1.05 -11.31
CA MET A 297 -23.68 -1.31 -12.75
C MET A 297 -24.47 -2.57 -13.13
N TYR A 298 -25.09 -2.58 -14.31
CA TYR A 298 -25.85 -3.69 -14.86
C TYR A 298 -25.45 -3.98 -16.31
N GLU A 299 -25.54 -5.25 -16.70
CA GLU A 299 -25.19 -5.72 -18.06
C GLU A 299 -26.31 -5.52 -19.09
N THR A 300 -27.52 -5.23 -18.63
CA THR A 300 -28.69 -5.01 -19.49
C THR A 300 -29.49 -3.80 -19.04
N MET A 301 -30.15 -3.14 -19.98
CA MET A 301 -31.01 -1.99 -19.69
C MET A 301 -32.20 -2.41 -18.81
N GLU A 302 -32.70 -3.63 -19.02
CA GLU A 302 -33.80 -4.24 -18.28
C GLU A 302 -33.43 -4.40 -16.81
N ALA A 303 -32.24 -4.94 -16.51
CA ALA A 303 -31.76 -5.09 -15.14
C ALA A 303 -31.58 -3.72 -14.45
N ALA A 304 -31.02 -2.73 -15.15
CA ALA A 304 -30.87 -1.38 -14.62
C ALA A 304 -32.23 -0.73 -14.30
N ARG A 305 -33.23 -0.90 -15.19
CA ARG A 305 -34.60 -0.42 -14.98
C ARG A 305 -35.28 -1.13 -13.82
N ALA A 306 -35.13 -2.44 -13.72
CA ALA A 306 -35.69 -3.22 -12.61
C ALA A 306 -35.10 -2.79 -11.26
N ALA A 307 -33.79 -2.55 -11.20
CA ALA A 307 -33.13 -2.05 -9.99
C ALA A 307 -33.58 -0.63 -9.63
N LYS A 308 -33.68 0.28 -10.61
CA LYS A 308 -34.17 1.65 -10.39
C LYS A 308 -35.57 1.65 -9.74
N LYS A 309 -36.46 0.75 -10.17
CA LYS A 309 -37.82 0.63 -9.60
C LYS A 309 -37.84 0.19 -8.13
N LYS A 310 -36.80 -0.50 -7.67
CA LYS A 310 -36.69 -1.01 -6.30
C LYS A 310 -35.95 -0.06 -5.35
N LEU A 311 -35.53 1.11 -5.82
CA LEU A 311 -34.77 2.06 -5.00
C LEU A 311 -35.63 2.64 -3.85
N PRO A 312 -35.05 2.83 -2.66
CA PRO A 312 -35.69 3.59 -1.59
C PRO A 312 -36.04 5.02 -2.05
N ASN A 313 -37.03 5.65 -1.40
CA ASN A 313 -37.50 7.00 -1.75
C ASN A 313 -36.37 8.05 -1.89
N LYS A 314 -35.33 7.95 -1.05
CA LYS A 314 -34.14 8.81 -1.07
C LYS A 314 -33.40 8.81 -2.43
N TYR A 315 -33.51 7.74 -3.22
CA TYR A 315 -32.74 7.54 -4.45
C TYR A 315 -33.58 7.54 -5.73
N GLN A 316 -34.86 7.92 -5.68
CA GLN A 316 -35.73 7.86 -6.86
C GLN A 316 -35.29 8.78 -8.01
N SER A 317 -34.51 9.83 -7.72
CA SER A 317 -33.92 10.72 -8.73
C SER A 317 -32.79 10.07 -9.53
N ALA A 318 -32.38 8.84 -9.20
CA ALA A 318 -31.35 8.14 -9.96
C ALA A 318 -31.78 7.92 -11.43
N TRP A 319 -30.83 8.00 -12.35
CA TRP A 319 -31.05 7.78 -13.79
C TRP A 319 -30.08 6.76 -14.35
N ILE A 320 -30.46 6.14 -15.47
CA ILE A 320 -29.64 5.12 -16.11
C ILE A 320 -28.78 5.81 -17.17
N LEU A 321 -27.47 5.61 -17.09
CA LEU A 321 -26.51 6.03 -18.09
C LEU A 321 -25.98 4.79 -18.80
N LYS A 322 -26.15 4.73 -20.12
CA LYS A 322 -25.48 3.73 -20.95
C LYS A 322 -24.05 4.18 -21.21
N ASP A 323 -23.11 3.25 -21.08
CA ASP A 323 -21.76 3.48 -21.60
C ASP A 323 -21.73 3.44 -23.12
#